data_AF-A0A9R0SJ65-F1
#
_entry.id   AF-A0A9R0SJ65-F1
#
_cell.length_a   1.000
_cell.length_b   1.000
_cell.length_c   1.000
_cell.angle_alpha   90.00
_cell.angle_beta   90.00
_cell.angle_gamma   90.00
#
_symmetry.space_group_name_H-M   'P 1'
#
loop_
_entity.id
_entity.type
_entity.pdbx_description
1 polymer ?
#
loop_
_entity_poly.entity_id
_entity_poly.type
_entity_poly.pdbx_seq_one_letter_code
_entity_poly.pdbx_strand_id
1 'polypeptide(L)'
;MTFHLVDDIPISIGHAVGHAMATHLVKNAKFCVRTRKDDDDEIDDDEELVIWERRFMLFFDASPVAFGGLTSLNIGNLRFGESDISSILTTCKRLKRMHLYNCDSGDHSTLQVEHANLSELCIVYCRLEQVKLNWLPQLTSIVFDGWIDFQDPLVLGHVPLLESVSLTNVALSYNKMVKLSRFLGSASPRVLKLGFRSEMIWVQPECPTQDLASVFRQLRFVNLVKLPEGYDLTWTMFILEAAPLLKELYMNGNG
;
A
#
# COMPACT_ATOMS: atom_id res chain seq x y z
N MET A 1 -9.04 -10.98 13.93
CA MET A 1 -9.11 -10.40 15.28
C MET A 1 -8.32 -9.11 15.32
N THR A 2 -8.80 -8.13 16.07
CA THR A 2 -8.09 -6.88 16.36
C THR A 2 -7.65 -6.89 17.81
N PHE A 3 -6.40 -6.51 18.08
CA PHE A 3 -5.85 -6.43 19.44
C PHE A 3 -4.70 -5.43 19.48
N HIS A 4 -4.35 -5.00 20.69
CA HIS A 4 -3.27 -4.04 20.92
C HIS A 4 -1.98 -4.75 21.37
N LEU A 5 -0.82 -4.17 21.06
CA LEU A 5 0.52 -4.66 21.47
C LEU A 5 0.85 -4.39 22.95
N VAL A 6 -0.09 -4.66 23.86
CA VAL A 6 0.05 -4.37 25.28
C VAL A 6 0.23 -5.68 26.05
N ASP A 7 1.25 -5.72 26.91
CA ASP A 7 1.62 -6.85 27.75
C ASP A 7 1.83 -8.16 26.95
N ASP A 8 1.69 -9.32 27.60
CA ASP A 8 1.88 -10.64 26.98
C ASP A 8 0.62 -11.19 26.25
N ILE A 9 -0.43 -10.38 26.18
CA ILE A 9 -1.70 -10.74 25.55
C ILE A 9 -1.52 -11.12 24.06
N PRO A 10 -0.74 -10.38 23.24
CA PRO A 10 -0.48 -10.75 21.85
C PRO A 10 0.11 -12.16 21.71
N ILE A 11 1.06 -12.54 22.56
CA ILE A 11 1.71 -13.85 22.51
C ILE A 11 0.70 -14.95 22.82
N SER A 12 -0.10 -14.78 23.87
CA SER A 12 -1.16 -15.74 24.22
C SER A 12 -2.18 -15.93 23.08
N ILE A 13 -2.56 -14.82 22.43
CA ILE A 13 -3.40 -14.81 21.23
C ILE A 13 -2.73 -15.60 20.09
N GLY A 14 -1.46 -15.33 19.82
CA GLY A 14 -0.68 -15.99 18.79
C GLY A 14 -0.64 -17.50 19.00
N HIS A 15 -0.37 -17.95 20.23
CA HIS A 15 -0.34 -19.37 20.57
C HIS A 15 -1.70 -20.04 20.38
N ALA A 16 -2.78 -19.43 20.85
CA ALA A 16 -4.14 -19.95 20.68
C ALA A 16 -4.53 -20.09 19.20
N VAL A 17 -4.23 -19.06 18.39
CA VAL A 17 -4.50 -19.06 16.95
C VAL A 17 -3.63 -20.09 16.23
N GLY A 18 -2.35 -20.16 16.57
CA GLY A 18 -1.43 -21.15 16.02
C GLY A 18 -1.90 -22.58 16.30
N HIS A 19 -2.37 -22.86 17.52
CA HIS A 19 -2.94 -24.16 17.88
C HIS A 19 -4.22 -24.49 17.08
N ALA A 20 -5.14 -23.53 16.95
CA ALA A 20 -6.36 -23.71 16.17
C ALA A 20 -6.09 -23.93 14.67
N MET A 21 -5.03 -23.33 14.13
CA MET A 21 -4.59 -23.57 12.75
C MET A 21 -3.94 -24.94 12.58
N ALA A 22 -3.08 -25.35 13.51
CA ALA A 22 -2.41 -26.65 13.47
C ALA A 22 -3.39 -27.82 13.57
N THR A 23 -4.52 -27.62 14.23
CA THR A 23 -5.63 -28.59 14.33
C THR A 23 -6.63 -28.48 13.17
N HIS A 24 -6.35 -27.66 12.16
CA HIS A 24 -7.20 -27.40 10.99
C HIS A 24 -8.61 -26.85 11.30
N LEU A 25 -8.83 -26.36 12.53
CA LEU A 25 -10.09 -25.73 12.93
C LEU A 25 -10.29 -24.37 12.25
N VAL A 26 -9.19 -23.67 11.95
CA VAL A 26 -9.22 -22.34 11.33
C VAL A 26 -8.46 -22.35 10.00
N LYS A 27 -9.18 -22.11 8.90
CA LYS A 27 -8.60 -22.04 7.55
C LYS A 27 -8.10 -20.65 7.17
N ASN A 28 -8.77 -19.60 7.64
CA ASN A 28 -8.45 -18.21 7.35
C ASN A 28 -8.34 -17.45 8.65
N ALA A 29 -7.23 -16.75 8.85
CA ALA A 29 -7.07 -15.86 9.99
C ALA A 29 -6.56 -14.49 9.53
N LYS A 30 -6.96 -13.49 10.31
CA LYS A 30 -6.60 -12.10 10.12
C LYS A 30 -6.12 -11.53 11.46
N PHE A 31 -4.96 -10.91 11.48
CA PHE A 31 -4.53 -10.05 12.58
C PHE A 31 -4.65 -8.59 12.17
N CYS A 32 -5.31 -7.79 13.01
CA CYS A 32 -5.21 -6.34 13.04
C CYS A 32 -4.50 -5.98 14.33
N VAL A 33 -3.21 -5.66 14.22
CA VAL A 33 -2.40 -5.29 15.37
C VAL A 33 -2.37 -3.78 15.46
N ARG A 34 -2.83 -3.24 16.59
CA ARG A 34 -2.87 -1.81 16.86
C ARG A 34 -1.87 -1.44 17.94
N THR A 35 -1.37 -0.21 17.87
CA THR A 35 -0.70 0.43 19.01
C THR A 35 -1.77 1.08 19.91
N ARG A 36 -1.39 1.75 21.01
CA ARG A 36 -2.36 2.35 21.93
C ARG A 36 -3.05 3.61 21.39
N LYS A 37 -2.46 4.26 20.39
CA LYS A 37 -2.93 5.51 19.82
C LYS A 37 -3.57 5.21 18.46
N ASP A 38 -4.86 5.52 18.35
CA ASP A 38 -5.66 5.29 17.14
C ASP A 38 -5.64 6.53 16.20
N ASP A 39 -5.26 7.71 16.70
CA ASP A 39 -5.26 8.99 15.96
C ASP A 39 -3.84 9.40 15.48
N ASP A 40 -3.76 9.87 14.22
CA ASP A 40 -2.51 10.27 13.54
C ASP A 40 -1.75 11.39 14.26
N ASP A 41 -2.48 12.31 14.91
CA ASP A 41 -1.94 13.49 15.59
C ASP A 41 -1.30 13.15 16.95
N GLU A 42 -1.35 11.90 17.41
CA GLU A 42 -0.82 11.49 18.71
C GLU A 42 0.58 10.85 18.63
N ILE A 43 1.09 10.49 17.44
CA ILE A 43 2.36 9.75 17.28
C ILE A 43 3.38 10.61 16.53
N ASP A 44 3.89 11.63 17.23
CA ASP A 44 4.95 12.51 16.71
C ASP A 44 6.38 12.05 17.06
N ASP A 45 6.52 10.97 17.84
CA ASP A 45 7.83 10.52 18.32
C ASP A 45 8.29 9.23 17.61
N ASP A 46 9.33 9.38 16.79
CA ASP A 46 10.04 8.29 16.12
C ASP A 46 10.51 7.20 17.11
N GLU A 47 10.83 7.58 18.36
CA GLU A 47 11.22 6.62 19.40
C GLU A 47 10.06 5.71 19.81
N GLU A 48 8.83 6.23 19.83
CA GLU A 48 7.64 5.45 20.17
C GLU A 48 7.37 4.38 19.10
N LEU A 49 7.53 4.71 17.82
CA LEU A 49 7.38 3.77 16.70
C LEU A 49 8.36 2.59 16.80
N VAL A 50 9.60 2.84 17.26
CA VAL A 50 10.61 1.79 17.48
C VAL A 50 10.22 0.90 18.67
N ILE A 51 9.67 1.46 19.75
CA ILE A 51 9.20 0.66 20.89
C ILE A 51 8.08 -0.29 20.46
N TRP A 52 7.13 0.20 19.66
CA TRP A 52 6.04 -0.62 19.15
C TRP A 52 6.50 -1.68 18.15
N GLU A 53 7.46 -1.33 17.27
CA GLU A 53 8.12 -2.29 16.38
C GLU A 53 8.73 -3.44 17.19
N ARG A 54 9.57 -3.16 18.19
CA ARG A 54 10.20 -4.21 19.00
C ARG A 54 9.18 -5.13 19.66
N ARG A 55 8.07 -4.57 20.18
CA ARG A 55 6.98 -5.37 20.76
C ARG A 55 6.29 -6.23 19.72
N PHE A 56 6.07 -5.69 18.53
CA PHE A 56 5.52 -6.46 17.42
C PHE A 56 6.45 -7.61 17.03
N MET A 57 7.75 -7.36 16.90
CA MET A 57 8.72 -8.38 16.52
C MET A 57 8.86 -9.47 17.59
N LEU A 58 8.83 -9.12 18.89
CA LEU A 58 8.75 -10.10 19.97
C LEU A 58 7.51 -11.00 19.86
N PHE A 59 6.36 -10.42 19.55
CA PHE A 59 5.13 -11.18 19.31
C PHE A 59 5.24 -12.08 18.07
N PHE A 60 5.80 -11.55 16.99
CA PHE A 60 6.04 -12.26 15.74
C PHE A 60 6.92 -13.49 15.93
N ASP A 61 8.06 -13.32 16.59
CA ASP A 61 9.03 -14.37 16.88
C ASP A 61 8.46 -15.45 17.83
N ALA A 62 7.61 -15.05 18.77
CA ALA A 62 6.96 -15.97 19.70
C ALA A 62 5.83 -16.80 19.06
N SER A 63 5.34 -16.43 17.87
CA SER A 63 4.11 -16.99 17.27
C SER A 63 4.23 -17.45 15.81
N PRO A 64 5.32 -18.13 15.38
CA PRO A 64 5.60 -18.41 13.97
C PRO A 64 4.52 -19.27 13.29
N VAL A 65 3.90 -20.20 14.02
CA VAL A 65 2.81 -21.04 13.48
C VAL A 65 1.58 -20.21 13.13
N ALA A 66 1.23 -19.23 13.96
CA ALA A 66 0.11 -18.34 13.69
C ALA A 66 0.38 -17.48 12.46
N PHE A 67 1.54 -16.81 12.42
CA PHE A 67 1.95 -15.97 11.30
C PHE A 67 2.06 -16.76 9.99
N GLY A 68 2.64 -17.97 10.02
CA GLY A 68 2.70 -18.86 8.86
C GLY A 68 1.33 -19.26 8.29
N GLY A 69 0.29 -19.26 9.12
CA GLY A 69 -1.08 -19.55 8.72
C GLY A 69 -1.94 -18.32 8.41
N LEU A 70 -1.44 -17.10 8.62
CA LEU A 70 -2.22 -15.88 8.40
C LEU A 70 -2.57 -15.69 6.92
N THR A 71 -3.78 -15.20 6.69
CA THR A 71 -4.27 -14.80 5.35
C THR A 71 -4.39 -13.30 5.20
N SER A 72 -4.43 -12.55 6.31
CA SER A 72 -4.46 -11.10 6.32
C SER A 72 -3.71 -10.55 7.52
N LEU A 73 -2.89 -9.53 7.29
CA LEU A 73 -2.14 -8.83 8.31
C LEU A 73 -2.34 -7.33 8.13
N ASN A 74 -2.81 -6.66 9.17
CA ASN A 74 -2.88 -5.22 9.26
C ASN A 74 -2.04 -4.80 10.46
N ILE A 75 -1.06 -3.96 10.21
CA ILE A 75 -0.14 -3.43 11.21
C ILE A 75 0.06 -1.95 10.93
N GLY A 76 0.25 -1.18 11.98
CA GLY A 76 0.53 0.24 11.85
C GLY A 76 1.24 0.82 13.03
N ASN A 77 1.78 2.02 12.84
CA ASN A 77 2.56 2.77 13.83
C ASN A 77 3.82 2.00 14.26
N LEU A 78 4.59 1.51 13.28
CA LEU A 78 5.82 0.73 13.49
C LEU A 78 6.95 1.30 12.64
N ARG A 79 8.15 1.43 13.21
CA ARG A 79 9.38 1.77 12.48
C ARG A 79 10.24 0.53 12.28
N PHE A 80 10.09 -0.11 11.13
CA PHE A 80 10.76 -1.36 10.78
C PHE A 80 12.26 -1.18 10.52
N GLY A 81 13.03 -2.19 10.93
CA GLY A 81 14.38 -2.40 10.44
C GLY A 81 14.39 -2.92 8.99
N GLU A 82 15.58 -2.86 8.37
CA GLU A 82 15.79 -3.13 6.94
C GLU A 82 15.22 -4.48 6.46
N SER A 83 15.21 -5.51 7.33
CA SER A 83 14.79 -6.87 6.96
C SER A 83 13.45 -7.31 7.57
N ASP A 84 12.79 -6.49 8.39
CA ASP A 84 11.64 -6.93 9.19
C ASP A 84 10.45 -7.30 8.29
N ILE A 85 10.06 -6.42 7.37
CA ILE A 85 8.95 -6.70 6.45
C ILE A 85 9.24 -7.93 5.58
N SER A 86 10.48 -8.09 5.12
CA SER A 86 10.90 -9.27 4.35
C SER A 86 10.77 -10.56 5.17
N SER A 87 11.17 -10.53 6.45
CA SER A 87 11.04 -11.66 7.35
C SER A 87 9.57 -12.03 7.63
N ILE A 88 8.71 -11.01 7.79
CA ILE A 88 7.25 -11.17 7.96
C ILE A 88 6.66 -11.83 6.72
N LEU A 89 6.95 -11.29 5.53
CA LEU A 89 6.45 -11.82 4.25
C LEU A 89 6.92 -13.27 4.02
N THR A 90 8.19 -13.56 4.29
CA THR A 90 8.76 -14.91 4.15
C THR A 90 8.12 -15.91 5.10
N THR A 91 7.80 -15.47 6.32
CA THR A 91 7.16 -16.31 7.34
C THR A 91 5.68 -16.53 7.04
N CYS A 92 4.95 -15.49 6.62
CA CYS A 92 3.51 -15.51 6.39
C CYS A 92 3.11 -16.14 5.04
N LYS A 93 3.49 -17.40 4.80
CA LYS A 93 3.36 -18.10 3.50
C LYS A 93 1.97 -18.09 2.87
N ARG A 94 0.90 -17.91 3.65
CA ARG A 94 -0.50 -17.93 3.20
C ARG A 94 -1.11 -16.53 3.09
N LEU A 95 -0.30 -15.48 3.26
CA LEU A 95 -0.76 -14.10 3.29
C LEU A 95 -1.32 -13.68 1.94
N LYS A 96 -2.57 -13.20 1.95
CA LYS A 96 -3.26 -12.66 0.77
C LYS A 96 -3.42 -11.15 0.85
N ARG A 97 -3.50 -10.59 2.05
CA ARG A 97 -3.76 -9.16 2.25
C ARG A 97 -2.82 -8.58 3.28
N MET A 98 -2.10 -7.53 2.91
CA MET A 98 -1.19 -6.82 3.80
C MET A 98 -1.52 -5.35 3.82
N HIS A 99 -1.76 -4.81 5.01
CA HIS A 99 -2.04 -3.40 5.23
C HIS A 99 -0.97 -2.86 6.17
N LEU A 100 -0.27 -1.83 5.70
CA LEU A 100 0.70 -1.03 6.44
C LEU A 100 0.12 0.36 6.62
N TYR A 101 0.08 0.82 7.86
CA TYR A 101 -0.48 2.12 8.22
C TYR A 101 0.52 2.93 9.06
N ASN A 102 0.87 4.14 8.62
CA ASN A 102 1.79 5.01 9.36
C ASN A 102 3.06 4.26 9.80
N CYS A 103 3.65 3.52 8.87
CA CYS A 103 4.88 2.78 9.11
C CYS A 103 6.07 3.53 8.53
N ASP A 104 7.23 3.30 9.13
CA ASP A 104 8.50 3.92 8.75
C ASP A 104 9.58 2.83 8.63
N SER A 105 10.64 3.09 7.89
CA SER A 105 11.84 2.26 7.86
C SER A 105 13.14 3.11 7.92
N GLY A 106 13.04 4.36 8.37
CA GLY A 106 14.12 5.33 8.45
C GLY A 106 14.29 6.18 7.20
N ASP A 107 15.22 7.13 7.28
CA ASP A 107 15.54 8.04 6.17
C ASP A 107 15.95 7.26 4.91
N HIS A 108 15.43 7.69 3.76
CA HIS A 108 15.75 7.07 2.47
C HIS A 108 15.42 5.57 2.39
N SER A 109 14.38 5.14 3.11
CA SER A 109 14.02 3.73 3.16
C SER A 109 13.27 3.26 1.93
N THR A 110 13.68 2.10 1.41
CA THR A 110 13.00 1.42 0.30
C THR A 110 12.28 0.18 0.81
N LEU A 111 10.96 0.15 0.70
CA LEU A 111 10.17 -1.05 0.96
C LEU A 111 10.22 -1.97 -0.25
N GLN A 112 10.75 -3.17 -0.08
CA GLN A 112 10.75 -4.20 -1.12
C GLN A 112 9.74 -5.30 -0.76
N VAL A 113 8.87 -5.63 -1.71
CA VAL A 113 7.81 -6.63 -1.50
C VAL A 113 7.93 -7.74 -2.53
N GLU A 114 8.07 -8.96 -2.02
CA GLU A 114 8.06 -10.20 -2.79
C GLU A 114 7.21 -11.24 -2.05
N HIS A 115 6.15 -11.73 -2.70
CA HIS A 115 5.24 -12.69 -2.07
C HIS A 115 4.34 -13.41 -3.09
N ALA A 116 4.41 -14.74 -3.13
CA ALA A 116 3.70 -15.55 -4.12
C ALA A 116 2.17 -15.44 -4.06
N ASN A 117 1.60 -15.26 -2.86
CA ASN A 117 0.15 -15.38 -2.62
C ASN A 117 -0.53 -14.04 -2.31
N LEU A 118 0.22 -12.93 -2.29
CA LEU A 118 -0.33 -11.64 -1.90
C LEU A 118 -1.20 -11.10 -3.04
N SER A 119 -2.48 -10.88 -2.75
CA SER A 119 -3.47 -10.38 -3.71
C SER A 119 -3.83 -8.91 -3.50
N GLU A 120 -3.73 -8.42 -2.26
CA GLU A 120 -4.01 -7.02 -1.93
C GLU A 120 -2.88 -6.44 -1.06
N LEU A 121 -2.39 -5.26 -1.44
CA LEU A 121 -1.41 -4.50 -0.68
C LEU A 121 -1.94 -3.09 -0.46
N CYS A 122 -2.04 -2.66 0.80
CA CYS A 122 -2.38 -1.30 1.17
C CYS A 122 -1.23 -0.69 1.96
N ILE A 123 -0.75 0.46 1.52
CA ILE A 123 0.31 1.25 2.15
C ILE A 123 -0.24 2.66 2.33
N VAL A 124 -0.44 3.07 3.57
CA VAL A 124 -1.15 4.30 3.90
C VAL A 124 -0.34 5.11 4.91
N TYR A 125 -0.01 6.35 4.58
CA TYR A 125 0.80 7.26 5.40
C TYR A 125 2.17 6.72 5.82
N CYS A 126 2.74 5.77 5.07
CA CYS A 126 4.06 5.27 5.38
C CYS A 126 5.14 6.24 4.88
N ARG A 127 6.13 6.55 5.73
CA ARG A 127 7.29 7.38 5.40
C ARG A 127 8.34 6.53 4.69
N LEU A 128 8.18 6.38 3.37
CA LEU A 128 9.02 5.52 2.52
C LEU A 128 9.48 6.32 1.30
N GLU A 129 10.78 6.26 0.98
CA GLU A 129 11.34 6.88 -0.21
C GLU A 129 10.84 6.19 -1.48
N GLN A 130 10.79 4.86 -1.44
CA GLN A 130 10.36 4.07 -2.58
C GLN A 130 9.73 2.75 -2.15
N VAL A 131 8.72 2.32 -2.89
CA VAL A 131 8.12 0.99 -2.79
C VAL A 131 8.43 0.22 -4.07
N LYS A 132 9.05 -0.95 -3.93
CA LYS A 132 9.38 -1.86 -5.04
C LYS A 132 8.57 -3.14 -4.94
N LEU A 133 7.73 -3.39 -5.92
CA LEU A 133 6.95 -4.62 -6.03
C LEU A 133 7.71 -5.60 -6.93
N ASN A 134 8.65 -6.35 -6.37
CA ASN A 134 9.61 -7.14 -7.15
C ASN A 134 8.94 -8.32 -7.86
N TRP A 135 8.25 -9.18 -7.09
CA TRP A 135 7.57 -10.37 -7.62
C TRP A 135 6.31 -10.70 -6.82
N LEU A 136 5.16 -10.40 -7.42
CA LEU A 136 3.84 -10.49 -6.81
C LEU A 136 2.84 -11.02 -7.85
N PRO A 137 2.94 -12.31 -8.25
CA PRO A 137 2.20 -12.87 -9.38
C PRO A 137 0.68 -12.90 -9.17
N GLN A 138 0.22 -12.84 -7.92
CA GLN A 138 -1.19 -12.89 -7.55
C GLN A 138 -1.78 -11.52 -7.16
N LEU A 139 -0.99 -10.44 -7.22
CA LEU A 139 -1.45 -9.12 -6.80
C LEU A 139 -2.47 -8.58 -7.79
N THR A 140 -3.69 -8.34 -7.29
CA THR A 140 -4.80 -7.79 -8.07
C THR A 140 -5.09 -6.34 -7.72
N SER A 141 -4.74 -5.90 -6.50
CA SER A 141 -5.02 -4.55 -6.04
C SER A 141 -3.87 -3.95 -5.23
N ILE A 142 -3.52 -2.70 -5.54
CA ILE A 142 -2.65 -1.88 -4.69
C ILE A 142 -3.34 -0.57 -4.31
N VAL A 143 -3.23 -0.22 -3.03
CA VAL A 143 -3.50 1.12 -2.52
C VAL A 143 -2.19 1.68 -1.99
N PHE A 144 -1.78 2.80 -2.55
CA PHE A 144 -0.72 3.64 -2.01
C PHE A 144 -1.36 5.00 -1.70
N ASP A 145 -1.27 5.47 -0.46
CA ASP A 145 -1.90 6.72 -0.02
C ASP A 145 -0.97 7.45 0.94
N GLY A 146 -0.89 8.76 0.79
CA GLY A 146 -0.25 9.64 1.75
C GLY A 146 1.26 9.74 1.60
N TRP A 147 1.85 9.36 0.47
CA TRP A 147 3.27 9.60 0.23
C TRP A 147 3.53 11.08 -0.10
N ILE A 148 4.72 11.55 0.27
CA ILE A 148 5.12 12.98 0.22
C ILE A 148 6.36 13.17 -0.69
N ASP A 149 6.95 12.10 -1.22
CA ASP A 149 8.34 12.11 -1.71
C ASP A 149 8.66 12.85 -3.02
N PHE A 150 9.96 13.13 -3.22
CA PHE A 150 10.52 13.98 -4.29
C PHE A 150 10.80 13.26 -5.63
N GLN A 151 10.76 11.91 -5.65
CA GLN A 151 11.11 11.04 -6.79
C GLN A 151 9.99 10.01 -7.09
N ASP A 152 10.24 9.03 -7.97
CA ASP A 152 9.28 7.96 -8.31
C ASP A 152 9.11 6.98 -7.14
N PRO A 153 7.99 7.03 -6.41
CA PRO A 153 7.83 6.38 -5.11
C PRO A 153 7.30 4.95 -5.23
N LEU A 154 6.90 4.50 -6.42
CA LEU A 154 6.47 3.14 -6.68
C LEU A 154 7.13 2.61 -7.95
N VAL A 155 7.69 1.41 -7.86
CA VAL A 155 8.24 0.66 -8.99
C VAL A 155 7.56 -0.70 -9.05
N LEU A 156 6.89 -0.97 -10.17
CA LEU A 156 6.23 -2.24 -10.44
C LEU A 156 7.16 -3.18 -11.20
N GLY A 157 7.53 -4.30 -10.55
CA GLY A 157 8.19 -5.45 -11.15
C GLY A 157 7.16 -6.42 -11.75
N HIS A 158 7.22 -7.69 -11.34
CA HIS A 158 6.33 -8.74 -11.89
C HIS A 158 4.96 -8.78 -11.19
N VAL A 159 3.97 -8.10 -11.78
CA VAL A 159 2.57 -7.99 -11.29
C VAL A 159 1.52 -8.25 -12.39
N PRO A 160 1.50 -9.44 -13.01
CA PRO A 160 0.72 -9.72 -14.22
C PRO A 160 -0.81 -9.65 -14.04
N LEU A 161 -1.31 -9.77 -12.82
CA LEU A 161 -2.75 -9.78 -12.51
C LEU A 161 -3.23 -8.46 -11.91
N LEU A 162 -2.43 -7.40 -11.94
CA LEU A 162 -2.80 -6.12 -11.33
C LEU A 162 -3.97 -5.48 -12.06
N GLU A 163 -5.13 -5.46 -11.41
CA GLU A 163 -6.39 -4.96 -11.98
C GLU A 163 -6.79 -3.58 -11.44
N SER A 164 -6.44 -3.28 -10.19
CA SER A 164 -6.85 -2.07 -9.48
C SER A 164 -5.65 -1.35 -8.87
N VAL A 165 -5.50 -0.07 -9.20
CA VAL A 165 -4.44 0.79 -8.68
C VAL A 165 -5.05 2.05 -8.10
N SER A 166 -4.84 2.30 -6.81
CA SER A 166 -5.27 3.50 -6.11
C SER A 166 -4.07 4.25 -5.58
N LEU A 167 -3.88 5.48 -6.06
CA LEU A 167 -2.74 6.34 -5.79
C LEU A 167 -3.25 7.66 -5.25
N THR A 168 -2.94 8.00 -4.01
CA THR A 168 -3.27 9.30 -3.41
C THR A 168 -2.02 9.99 -2.88
N ASN A 169 -1.64 11.12 -3.48
CA ASN A 169 -0.46 11.89 -3.08
C ASN A 169 -0.86 13.10 -2.23
N VAL A 170 0.01 13.47 -1.29
CA VAL A 170 -0.14 14.72 -0.52
C VAL A 170 0.16 15.95 -1.37
N ALA A 171 1.15 15.88 -2.27
CA ALA A 171 1.52 16.90 -3.25
C ALA A 171 1.84 18.27 -2.63
N LEU A 172 3.03 18.42 -2.07
CA LEU A 172 3.55 19.72 -1.65
C LEU A 172 4.02 20.52 -2.87
N SER A 173 4.10 21.84 -2.75
CA SER A 173 4.36 22.77 -3.86
C SER A 173 5.68 22.53 -4.60
N TYR A 174 6.63 21.84 -3.97
CA TYR A 174 7.93 21.51 -4.52
C TYR A 174 8.03 20.07 -5.09
N ASN A 175 6.99 19.25 -4.95
CA ASN A 175 7.00 17.89 -5.50
C ASN A 175 6.94 17.93 -7.03
N LYS A 176 7.71 17.04 -7.67
CA LYS A 176 7.61 16.84 -9.12
C LYS A 176 6.33 16.09 -9.45
N MET A 177 5.67 16.52 -10.52
CA MET A 177 4.60 15.72 -11.11
C MET A 177 5.17 14.38 -11.61
N VAL A 178 4.37 13.32 -11.51
CA VAL A 178 4.76 11.98 -11.93
C VAL A 178 4.01 11.54 -13.17
N LYS A 179 4.68 10.75 -14.00
CA LYS A 179 4.10 10.15 -15.20
C LYS A 179 3.45 8.82 -14.85
N LEU A 180 2.19 8.62 -15.25
CA LEU A 180 1.48 7.37 -14.98
C LEU A 180 2.06 6.22 -15.81
N SER A 181 2.55 6.49 -17.02
CA SER A 181 3.26 5.50 -17.83
C SER A 181 4.48 4.92 -17.10
N ARG A 182 5.22 5.75 -16.36
CA ARG A 182 6.38 5.32 -15.57
C ARG A 182 5.96 4.63 -14.28
N PHE A 183 4.94 5.16 -13.60
CA PHE A 183 4.44 4.63 -12.33
C PHE A 183 3.84 3.22 -12.49
N LEU A 184 3.12 3.00 -13.58
CA LEU A 184 2.47 1.72 -13.90
C LEU A 184 3.37 0.79 -14.70
N GLY A 185 4.41 1.30 -15.36
CA GLY A 185 5.40 0.51 -16.09
C GLY A 185 4.74 -0.36 -17.15
N SER A 186 4.80 -1.68 -16.97
CA SER A 186 4.16 -2.66 -17.87
C SER A 186 2.74 -3.08 -17.45
N ALA A 187 2.27 -2.65 -16.28
CA ALA A 187 0.94 -2.97 -15.80
C ALA A 187 -0.14 -2.23 -16.60
N SER A 188 -1.27 -2.89 -16.83
CA SER A 188 -2.43 -2.29 -17.51
C SER A 188 -3.69 -2.52 -16.67
N PRO A 189 -3.89 -1.74 -15.59
CA PRO A 189 -5.01 -1.93 -14.69
C PRO A 189 -6.33 -1.57 -15.37
N ARG A 190 -7.42 -2.19 -14.90
CA ARG A 190 -8.79 -1.88 -15.33
C ARG A 190 -9.40 -0.73 -14.54
N VAL A 191 -8.96 -0.55 -13.30
CA VAL A 191 -9.42 0.50 -12.39
C VAL A 191 -8.23 1.33 -11.95
N LEU A 192 -8.31 2.64 -12.19
CA LEU A 192 -7.34 3.61 -11.72
C LEU A 192 -8.03 4.64 -10.83
N LYS A 193 -7.58 4.77 -9.59
CA LYS A 193 -8.03 5.82 -8.67
C LYS A 193 -6.87 6.76 -8.38
N LEU A 194 -7.10 8.05 -8.58
CA LEU A 194 -6.13 9.12 -8.35
C LEU A 194 -6.73 10.08 -7.31
N GLY A 195 -6.08 10.17 -6.16
CA GLY A 195 -6.46 11.07 -5.08
C GLY A 195 -5.52 12.24 -4.94
N PHE A 196 -6.06 13.42 -4.62
CA PHE A 196 -5.32 14.67 -4.47
C PHE A 196 -5.60 15.21 -3.07
N ARG A 197 -4.59 15.34 -2.20
CA ARG A 197 -4.83 15.82 -0.82
C ARG A 197 -4.46 17.28 -0.60
N SER A 198 -3.72 17.89 -1.52
CA SER A 198 -3.48 19.33 -1.56
C SER A 198 -4.15 19.96 -2.77
N GLU A 199 -3.91 21.26 -2.94
CA GLU A 199 -4.36 22.04 -4.10
C GLU A 199 -3.59 21.73 -5.40
N MET A 200 -2.62 20.81 -5.39
CA MET A 200 -1.75 20.54 -6.54
C MET A 200 -2.12 19.25 -7.30
N ILE A 201 -2.14 19.33 -8.63
CA ILE A 201 -2.19 18.14 -9.50
C ILE A 201 -0.79 17.51 -9.55
N TRP A 202 -0.62 16.34 -8.93
CA TRP A 202 0.65 15.61 -8.93
C TRP A 202 0.85 14.71 -10.15
N VAL A 203 -0.15 14.59 -11.01
CA VAL A 203 -0.10 13.77 -12.22
C VAL A 203 0.33 14.62 -13.40
N GLN A 204 1.44 14.24 -14.04
CA GLN A 204 1.92 14.92 -15.24
C GLN A 204 1.08 14.48 -16.45
N PRO A 205 0.45 15.41 -17.20
CA PRO A 205 -0.14 15.09 -18.48
C PRO A 205 0.92 14.58 -19.46
N GLU A 206 0.62 13.50 -20.16
CA GLU A 206 1.55 12.83 -21.06
C GLU A 206 1.09 12.94 -22.52
N CYS A 207 2.02 13.07 -23.45
CA CYS A 207 1.69 12.93 -24.86
C CYS A 207 1.21 11.50 -25.16
N PRO A 208 0.36 11.27 -26.18
CA PRO A 208 -0.08 9.93 -26.60
C PRO A 208 1.08 9.09 -27.16
N THR A 209 1.88 8.49 -26.28
CA THR A 209 2.97 7.59 -26.63
C THR A 209 2.52 6.14 -26.59
N GLN A 210 3.30 5.25 -27.20
CA GLN A 210 3.05 3.82 -27.17
C GLN A 210 3.05 3.26 -25.74
N ASP A 211 3.89 3.81 -24.85
CA ASP A 211 3.99 3.38 -23.45
C ASP A 211 2.71 3.72 -22.68
N LEU A 212 2.23 4.96 -22.81
CA LEU A 212 0.97 5.39 -22.20
C LEU A 212 -0.21 4.56 -22.72
N ALA A 213 -0.29 4.37 -24.04
CA ALA A 213 -1.33 3.57 -24.67
C ALA A 213 -1.30 2.10 -24.19
N SER A 214 -0.11 1.52 -23.96
CA SER A 214 0.04 0.18 -23.40
C SER A 214 -0.55 0.09 -21.99
N VAL A 215 -0.23 1.06 -21.15
CA VAL A 215 -0.71 1.13 -19.76
C VAL A 215 -2.24 1.27 -19.72
N PHE A 216 -2.83 2.13 -20.54
CA PHE A 216 -4.28 2.38 -20.53
C PHE A 216 -5.11 1.46 -21.42
N ARG A 217 -4.48 0.51 -22.13
CA ARG A 217 -5.15 -0.40 -23.07
C ARG A 217 -6.35 -1.16 -22.48
N GLN A 218 -6.28 -1.53 -21.19
CA GLN A 218 -7.35 -2.24 -20.50
C GLN A 218 -8.17 -1.37 -19.54
N LEU A 219 -7.85 -0.08 -19.43
CA LEU A 219 -8.45 0.83 -18.47
C LEU A 219 -9.93 1.02 -18.78
N ARG A 220 -10.78 0.85 -17.75
CA ARG A 220 -12.25 0.93 -17.87
C ARG A 220 -12.87 1.94 -16.93
N PHE A 221 -12.28 2.11 -15.76
CA PHE A 221 -12.81 2.96 -14.70
C PHE A 221 -11.71 3.87 -14.17
N VAL A 222 -11.98 5.17 -14.19
CA VAL A 222 -11.09 6.18 -13.60
C VAL A 222 -11.85 6.94 -12.53
N ASN A 223 -11.27 7.00 -11.33
CA ASN A 223 -11.82 7.72 -10.18
C ASN A 223 -10.84 8.83 -9.78
N LEU A 224 -11.20 10.08 -10.05
CA LEU A 224 -10.48 11.25 -9.55
C LEU A 224 -11.18 11.72 -8.27
N VAL A 225 -10.48 11.68 -7.13
CA VAL A 225 -11.07 12.01 -5.83
C VAL A 225 -10.30 13.14 -5.15
N LYS A 226 -11.04 13.98 -4.42
CA LYS A 226 -10.50 15.14 -3.71
C LYS A 226 -9.81 16.14 -4.64
N LEU A 227 -10.36 16.33 -5.84
CA LEU A 227 -9.78 17.27 -6.80
C LEU A 227 -9.68 18.69 -6.20
N PRO A 228 -8.56 19.42 -6.45
CA PRO A 228 -8.43 20.83 -6.08
C PRO A 228 -9.55 21.68 -6.67
N GLU A 229 -10.09 22.61 -5.89
CA GLU A 229 -11.06 23.58 -6.40
C GLU A 229 -10.44 24.50 -7.45
N GLY A 230 -11.25 24.90 -8.45
CA GLY A 230 -10.83 25.88 -9.46
C GLY A 230 -9.83 25.39 -10.51
N TYR A 231 -9.41 24.12 -10.46
CA TYR A 231 -8.48 23.55 -11.44
C TYR A 231 -9.17 23.22 -12.77
N ASP A 232 -8.50 23.58 -13.87
CA ASP A 232 -8.91 23.18 -15.21
C ASP A 232 -8.76 21.66 -15.38
N LEU A 233 -9.80 21.00 -15.90
CA LEU A 233 -9.84 19.55 -16.11
C LEU A 233 -9.23 19.13 -17.46
N THR A 234 -8.75 20.06 -18.29
CA THR A 234 -8.06 19.73 -19.56
C THR A 234 -6.87 18.81 -19.38
N TRP A 235 -6.21 18.83 -18.22
CA TRP A 235 -5.11 17.93 -17.90
C TRP A 235 -5.53 16.46 -17.96
N THR A 236 -6.82 16.13 -17.81
CA THR A 236 -7.32 14.75 -17.86
C THR A 236 -7.47 14.19 -19.28
N MET A 237 -7.35 15.04 -20.31
CA MET A 237 -7.60 14.66 -21.71
C MET A 237 -6.68 13.53 -22.19
N PHE A 238 -5.41 13.50 -21.77
CA PHE A 238 -4.50 12.41 -22.15
C PHE A 238 -4.99 11.02 -21.69
N ILE A 239 -5.73 10.94 -20.58
CA ILE A 239 -6.34 9.68 -20.11
C ILE A 239 -7.44 9.27 -21.08
N LEU A 240 -8.33 10.20 -21.43
CA LEU A 240 -9.45 9.96 -22.36
C LEU A 240 -8.95 9.55 -23.75
N GLU A 241 -7.91 10.22 -24.24
CA GLU A 241 -7.32 9.96 -25.56
C GLU A 241 -6.57 8.62 -25.63
N ALA A 242 -5.92 8.21 -24.55
CA ALA A 242 -5.12 6.99 -24.51
C ALA A 242 -5.87 5.74 -23.99
N ALA A 243 -7.09 5.88 -23.45
CA ALA A 243 -7.89 4.78 -22.89
C ALA A 243 -9.11 4.42 -23.76
N PRO A 244 -8.95 3.62 -24.84
CA PRO A 244 -10.02 3.34 -25.80
C PRO A 244 -11.18 2.49 -25.24
N LEU A 245 -10.98 1.83 -24.09
CA LEU A 245 -11.99 0.98 -23.44
C LEU A 245 -12.62 1.64 -22.20
N LEU A 246 -12.34 2.93 -21.98
CA LEU A 246 -12.86 3.65 -20.83
C LEU A 246 -14.38 3.70 -20.88
N LYS A 247 -15.02 3.30 -19.78
CA LYS A 247 -16.48 3.29 -19.64
C LYS A 247 -16.96 4.44 -18.78
N GLU A 248 -16.25 4.69 -17.67
CA GLU A 248 -16.69 5.63 -16.65
C GLU A 248 -15.48 6.41 -16.12
N LEU A 249 -15.67 7.73 -16.04
CA LEU A 249 -14.77 8.67 -15.40
C LEU A 249 -15.55 9.37 -14.31
N TYR A 250 -15.26 9.02 -13.06
CA TYR A 250 -15.83 9.67 -11.88
C TYR A 250 -14.91 10.75 -11.38
N MET A 251 -15.49 11.91 -11.09
CA MET A 251 -14.77 13.05 -10.52
C MET A 251 -15.51 13.53 -9.28
N ASN A 252 -14.80 13.59 -8.16
CA ASN A 252 -15.30 14.17 -6.92
C ASN A 252 -14.32 15.25 -6.44
N GLY A 253 -14.80 16.49 -6.33
CA GLY A 253 -14.06 17.61 -5.78
C GLY A 253 -13.99 17.56 -4.25
N ASN A 254 -13.08 18.35 -3.68
CA ASN A 254 -13.31 18.84 -2.32
C ASN A 254 -14.47 19.85 -2.39
N GLY A 255 -15.33 19.87 -1.36
CA GLY A 255 -16.42 20.82 -1.22
C GLY A 255 -16.35 21.51 0.12
#